data_AF-A0A822ZAF9-F1
#
_entry.id   AF-A0A822ZAF9-F1
#
_cell.length_a   1.000
_cell.length_b   1.000
_cell.length_c   1.000
_cell.angle_alpha   90.00
_cell.angle_beta   90.00
_cell.angle_gamma   90.00
#
_symmetry.space_group_name_H-M   'P 1'
#
loop_
_entity.id
_entity.type
_entity.pdbx_description
1 polymer ?
#
loop_
_entity_poly.entity_id
_entity_poly.type
_entity_poly.pdbx_seq_one_letter_code
_entity_poly.pdbx_strand_id
1 'polypeptide(L)'
;MAPEVIQNSDGCNVKADIWYLGITAIEMAKGKPPLVDLHPMWVIFIIPRENPPQLDEHFSHPMKEFVSLCLKKVPSEQLGTSQAYRHHAAWHLTGSSLPSSSAPS
;
A
#
# COMPACT_ATOMS: atom_id res chain seq x y z
N MET A 1 1.84 -6.21 10.89
CA MET A 1 1.66 -5.10 11.84
C MET A 1 2.50 -3.92 11.40
N ALA A 2 2.04 -2.69 11.58
CA ALA A 2 2.83 -1.49 11.22
C ALA A 2 4.04 -1.33 12.18
N PRO A 3 5.18 -0.79 11.71
CA PRO A 3 6.40 -0.64 12.52
C PRO A 3 6.18 0.11 13.84
N GLU A 4 5.35 1.15 13.83
CA GLU A 4 5.04 1.98 14.99
C GLU A 4 4.19 1.26 16.04
N VAL A 5 3.30 0.35 15.62
CA VAL A 5 2.49 -0.48 16.52
C VAL A 5 3.36 -1.53 17.21
N ILE A 6 4.45 -1.94 16.56
CA ILE A 6 5.43 -2.88 17.12
C ILE A 6 6.35 -2.16 18.13
N GLN A 7 6.69 -0.89 17.89
CA GLN A 7 7.72 -0.19 18.67
C GLN A 7 7.18 0.65 19.84
N ASN A 8 6.05 1.34 19.69
CA ASN A 8 5.74 2.47 20.58
C ASN A 8 4.57 2.28 21.55
N SER A 9 3.85 1.15 21.54
CA SER A 9 2.66 0.92 22.40
C SER A 9 1.53 1.96 22.28
N ASP A 10 1.73 3.04 21.52
CA ASP A 10 0.71 3.99 21.13
C ASP A 10 -0.27 3.27 20.20
N GLY A 11 -1.51 3.14 20.67
CA GLY A 11 -2.57 2.39 20.01
C GLY A 11 -2.86 2.86 18.57
N CYS A 12 -3.66 2.04 17.88
CA CYS A 12 -4.07 2.20 16.48
C CYS A 12 -4.27 3.67 16.09
N ASN A 13 -3.29 4.21 15.37
CA ASN A 13 -3.34 5.54 14.79
C ASN A 13 -3.69 5.39 13.31
N VAL A 14 -4.34 6.40 12.72
CA VAL A 14 -4.71 6.46 11.28
C VAL A 14 -3.54 6.06 10.35
N LYS A 15 -2.31 6.26 10.81
CA LYS A 15 -1.06 5.87 10.13
C LYS A 15 -0.85 4.36 10.01
N ALA A 16 -1.25 3.62 11.04
CA ALA A 16 -1.26 2.16 11.02
C ALA A 16 -2.26 1.64 9.99
N ASP A 17 -3.44 2.27 9.86
CA ASP A 17 -4.42 1.91 8.84
C ASP A 17 -3.90 2.15 7.41
N ILE A 18 -3.17 3.26 7.19
CA ILE A 18 -2.51 3.54 5.91
C ILE A 18 -1.45 2.49 5.59
N TRP A 19 -0.68 2.06 6.59
CA TRP A 19 0.28 0.96 6.42
C TRP A 19 -0.45 -0.33 6.02
N TYR A 20 -1.51 -0.71 6.73
CA TYR A 20 -2.29 -1.91 6.40
C TYR A 20 -2.89 -1.83 5.00
N LEU A 21 -3.34 -0.65 4.56
CA LEU A 21 -3.82 -0.46 3.19
C LEU A 21 -2.74 -0.76 2.14
N GLY A 22 -1.49 -0.34 2.40
CA GLY A 22 -0.35 -0.68 1.54
C GLY A 22 -0.06 -2.19 1.50
N ILE A 23 -0.14 -2.87 2.65
CA ILE A 23 0.02 -4.32 2.74
C ILE A 23 -1.09 -5.04 1.96
N THR A 24 -2.36 -4.63 2.15
CA THR A 24 -3.50 -5.19 1.42
C THR A 24 -3.39 -4.94 -0.09
N ALA A 25 -2.89 -3.78 -0.52
CA ALA A 25 -2.65 -3.51 -1.93
C ALA A 25 -1.61 -4.47 -2.54
N ILE A 26 -0.53 -4.78 -1.82
CA ILE A 26 0.45 -5.79 -2.24
C ILE A 26 -0.19 -7.18 -2.28
N GLU A 27 -0.99 -7.53 -1.27
CA GLU A 27 -1.68 -8.83 -1.20
C GLU A 27 -2.64 -9.02 -2.37
N MET A 28 -3.43 -8.00 -2.71
CA MET A 28 -4.31 -8.02 -3.89
C MET A 28 -3.50 -8.15 -5.19
N ALA A 29 -2.33 -7.54 -5.27
CA ALA A 29 -1.46 -7.59 -6.45
C ALA A 29 -0.79 -8.96 -6.67
N LYS A 30 -0.35 -9.60 -5.58
CA LYS A 30 0.48 -10.82 -5.61
C LYS A 30 -0.28 -12.08 -5.20
N GLY A 31 -1.53 -11.94 -4.75
CA GLY A 31 -2.38 -13.02 -4.23
C GLY A 31 -2.00 -13.53 -2.84
N LYS A 32 -0.98 -12.93 -2.21
CA LYS A 32 -0.51 -13.29 -0.86
C LYS A 32 0.16 -12.09 -0.17
N PRO A 33 0.04 -11.97 1.16
CA PRO A 33 0.66 -10.86 1.87
C PRO A 33 2.20 -11.00 1.87
N PRO A 34 2.93 -9.87 2.00
CA PRO A 34 4.37 -9.91 2.16
C PRO A 34 4.75 -10.69 3.43
N LEU A 35 5.88 -11.40 3.39
CA LEU A 35 6.44 -12.19 4.51
C LEU A 35 5.56 -13.36 4.99
N VAL A 36 4.54 -13.78 4.23
CA VAL A 36 3.63 -14.89 4.60
C VAL A 36 4.34 -16.21 4.90
N ASP A 37 5.49 -16.44 4.27
CA ASP A 37 6.26 -17.67 4.41
C ASP A 37 7.14 -17.69 5.69
N LEU A 38 7.18 -16.59 6.46
CA LEU A 38 7.98 -16.46 7.67
C LEU A 38 7.17 -16.76 8.94
N HIS A 39 7.85 -17.36 9.93
CA HIS A 39 7.25 -17.59 11.24
C HIS A 39 6.87 -16.25 11.91
N PRO A 40 5.66 -16.08 12.48
CA PRO A 40 5.17 -14.79 12.99
C PRO A 40 6.12 -14.06 13.95
N MET A 41 6.85 -14.80 14.80
CA MET A 41 7.85 -14.22 15.71
C MET A 41 8.99 -13.48 14.97
N TRP A 42 9.42 -13.97 13.80
CA TRP A 42 10.51 -13.36 13.04
C TRP A 42 10.07 -12.07 12.36
N VAL A 43 8.80 -12.02 11.94
CA VAL A 43 8.20 -10.85 11.28
C VAL A 43 8.28 -9.60 12.17
N ILE A 44 8.14 -9.75 13.49
CA ILE A 44 8.26 -8.68 14.49
C ILE A 44 9.66 -8.01 14.43
N PHE A 45 10.71 -8.79 14.18
CA PHE A 45 12.09 -8.27 14.08
C PHE A 45 12.43 -7.73 12.69
N ILE A 46 11.79 -8.25 11.65
CA ILE A 46 12.08 -7.90 10.25
C ILE A 46 11.49 -6.53 9.89
N ILE A 47 10.21 -6.32 10.19
CA ILE A 47 9.48 -5.09 9.84
C ILE A 47 10.21 -3.79 10.24
N PRO A 48 10.76 -3.65 11.45
CA PRO A 48 11.49 -2.43 11.81
C PRO A 48 12.86 -2.32 11.12
N ARG A 49 13.52 -3.44 10.83
CA ARG A 49 14.92 -3.47 10.35
C ARG A 49 15.03 -3.36 8.84
N GLU A 50 14.24 -4.12 8.09
CA GLU A 50 14.32 -4.21 6.64
C GLU A 50 13.51 -3.13 5.93
N ASN A 51 13.83 -2.84 4.67
CA ASN A 51 13.06 -1.90 3.88
C ASN A 51 11.61 -2.38 3.70
N PRO A 52 10.63 -1.46 3.64
CA PRO A 52 9.24 -1.83 3.39
C PRO A 52 9.11 -2.59 2.07
N PRO A 53 8.18 -3.56 1.98
CA PRO A 53 7.98 -4.32 0.76
C PRO A 53 7.53 -3.40 -0.38
N GLN A 54 8.00 -3.71 -1.59
CA GLN A 54 7.67 -2.97 -2.81
C GLN A 54 7.08 -3.92 -3.85
N LEU A 55 6.38 -3.33 -4.83
CA LEU A 55 5.90 -4.05 -6.00
C LEU A 55 6.98 -4.11 -7.09
N ASP A 56 7.01 -5.22 -7.81
CA ASP A 56 7.96 -5.48 -8.89
C ASP A 56 7.70 -4.58 -10.12
N GLU A 57 8.67 -4.47 -11.02
CA GLU A 57 8.60 -3.55 -12.17
C GLU A 57 7.43 -3.81 -13.14
N HIS A 58 6.85 -5.01 -13.13
CA HIS A 58 5.71 -5.39 -13.97
C HIS A 58 4.39 -4.70 -13.57
N PHE A 59 4.31 -4.07 -12.40
CA PHE A 59 3.14 -3.32 -11.96
C PHE A 59 3.17 -1.87 -12.43
N SER A 60 1.98 -1.28 -12.62
CA SER A 60 1.85 0.09 -13.13
C SER A 60 2.50 1.12 -12.19
N HIS A 61 3.06 2.19 -12.77
CA HIS A 61 3.67 3.27 -11.99
C HIS A 61 2.74 3.83 -10.90
N PRO A 62 1.46 4.14 -11.17
CA PRO A 62 0.55 4.65 -10.13
C PRO A 62 0.36 3.67 -8.96
N MET A 63 0.44 2.37 -9.24
CA MET A 63 0.31 1.33 -8.24
C MET A 63 1.55 1.20 -7.37
N LYS A 64 2.73 1.22 -7.98
CA LYS A 64 4.00 1.25 -7.26
C LYS A 64 4.11 2.52 -6.40
N GLU A 65 3.72 3.66 -6.94
CA GLU A 65 3.73 4.95 -6.24
C GLU A 65 2.79 4.92 -5.03
N PHE A 66 1.55 4.48 -5.20
CA PHE A 66 0.59 4.33 -4.10
C PHE A 66 1.14 3.46 -2.96
N VAL A 67 1.66 2.27 -3.27
CA VAL A 67 2.26 1.37 -2.27
C VAL A 67 3.43 2.04 -1.55
N SER A 68 4.30 2.75 -2.29
CA SER A 68 5.46 3.44 -1.72
C SER A 68 5.07 4.56 -0.75
N LEU A 69 3.92 5.19 -0.97
CA LEU A 69 3.38 6.27 -0.15
C LEU A 69 2.70 5.74 1.12
N CYS A 70 2.06 4.56 1.03
CA CYS A 70 1.48 3.86 2.18
C CYS A 70 2.55 3.28 3.12
N LEU A 71 3.61 2.69 2.55
CA LEU A 71 4.61 1.92 3.30
C LEU A 71 5.88 2.75 3.58
N LYS A 72 5.76 3.76 4.44
CA LYS A 72 6.91 4.52 4.97
C LYS A 72 7.18 4.10 6.41
N LYS A 73 8.46 3.89 6.74
CA LYS A 73 8.89 3.52 8.10
C LYS A 73 8.68 4.63 9.12
N VAL A 74 8.89 5.86 8.70
CA VAL A 74 8.72 7.04 9.55
C VAL A 74 7.27 7.51 9.38
N PRO A 75 6.43 7.44 10.42
CA PRO A 75 5.01 7.76 10.27
C PRO A 75 4.78 9.22 9.87
N SER A 76 5.70 10.15 10.17
CA SER A 76 5.60 11.56 9.71
C SER A 76 5.89 11.73 8.21
N GLU A 77 6.47 10.74 7.55
CA GLU A 77 6.74 10.74 6.10
C GLU A 77 5.63 10.06 5.29
N GLN A 78 4.67 9.40 5.95
CA GLN A 78 3.45 8.89 5.30
C GLN A 78 2.56 10.07 4.89
N LEU A 79 1.85 9.91 3.76
CA LEU A 79 0.86 10.88 3.32
C LEU A 79 -0.13 11.20 4.45
N GLY A 80 -0.46 12.48 4.62
CA GLY A 80 -1.63 12.87 5.39
C GLY A 80 -2.90 12.27 4.75
N THR A 81 -3.88 11.90 5.56
CA THR A 81 -5.13 11.22 5.16
C THR A 81 -5.77 11.84 3.91
N SER A 82 -5.78 13.17 3.80
CA SER A 82 -6.36 13.92 2.68
C SER A 82 -5.64 13.75 1.32
N GLN A 83 -4.42 13.23 1.32
CA GLN A 83 -3.60 13.04 0.11
C GLN A 83 -3.64 11.59 -0.37
N ALA A 84 -3.75 10.62 0.55
CA ALA A 84 -3.96 9.20 0.24
C ALA A 84 -5.30 8.96 -0.49
N TYR A 85 -6.39 9.60 -0.04
CA TYR A 85 -7.70 9.51 -0.71
C TYR A 85 -7.71 10.08 -2.14
N ARG A 86 -6.91 11.11 -2.41
CA ARG A 86 -6.83 11.72 -3.75
C ARG A 86 -6.17 10.78 -4.78
N HIS A 87 -5.14 10.03 -4.39
CA HIS A 87 -4.55 9.02 -5.26
C HIS A 87 -5.48 7.83 -5.50
N HIS A 88 -6.21 7.37 -4.48
CA HIS A 88 -7.23 6.33 -4.67
C HIS A 88 -8.35 6.76 -5.63
N ALA A 89 -8.82 8.01 -5.52
CA ALA A 89 -9.81 8.55 -6.46
C ALA A 89 -9.26 8.66 -7.90
N ALA A 90 -7.97 8.97 -8.05
CA ALA A 90 -7.32 9.06 -9.37
C ALA A 90 -7.24 7.71 -10.10
N TRP A 91 -7.13 6.58 -9.39
CA TRP A 91 -7.19 5.24 -9.98
C TRP A 91 -8.53 4.95 -10.67
N HIS A 92 -9.63 5.49 -10.16
CA HIS A 92 -10.96 5.30 -10.77
C HIS A 92 -11.20 6.22 -11.98
N LEU A 93 -10.46 7.32 -12.12
CA LEU A 93 -10.65 8.30 -13.20
C LEU A 93 -9.75 8.08 -14.42
N THR A 94 -8.68 7.30 -14.28
CA THR A 94 -7.79 6.97 -15.43
C THR A 94 -8.15 5.66 -16.13
N GLY A 95 -9.19 4.95 -15.67
CA GLY A 95 -9.66 3.67 -16.24
C GLY A 95 -10.92 3.75 -17.12
N SER A 96 -11.45 4.95 -17.39
CA SER A 96 -12.70 5.14 -18.14
C SER A 96 -12.49 5.85 -19.47
N SER A 97 -11.63 5.30 -20.34
CA SER A 97 -11.85 5.42 -21.78
C SER A 97 -12.91 4.39 -22.20
N LEU A 98 -14.17 4.80 -22.16
CA LEU A 98 -15.27 4.09 -22.83
C LEU A 98 -14.90 3.90 -24.31
N PRO A 99 -14.96 2.68 -24.88
CA PRO A 99 -14.85 2.53 -26.32
C PRO A 99 -16.05 3.21 -26.98
N SER A 100 -15.79 4.14 -27.89
CA SER A 100 -16.81 4.80 -28.68
C SER A 100 -17.57 3.75 -29.50
N SER A 101 -18.84 3.52 -29.16
CA SER A 101 -19.74 2.72 -29.99
C SER A 101 -20.07 3.52 -31.25
N SER A 102 -19.28 3.34 -32.30
CA SER A 102 -19.70 3.68 -33.66
C SER A 102 -20.81 2.73 -34.07
N ALA A 103 -22.04 3.24 -34.13
CA ALA A 103 -23.18 2.53 -34.71
C ALA A 103 -22.96 2.36 -36.23
N PRO A 104 -23.10 1.14 -36.79
CA PRO A 104 -23.16 0.97 -38.23
C PRO A 104 -24.61 1.08 -38.74
N SER A 105 -24.75 1.94 -39.75
CA SER A 105 -25.71 1.99 -40.87
C SER A 105 -27.21 1.88 -40.59
#